data_AF-A0A5C8C0G9-F1
#
_entry.id   AF-A0A5C8C0G9-F1
#
_cell.length_a   1.000
_cell.length_b   1.000
_cell.length_c   1.000
_cell.angle_alpha   90.00
_cell.angle_beta   90.00
_cell.angle_gamma   90.00
#
_symmetry.space_group_name_H-M   'P 1'
#
loop_
_entity.id
_entity.type
_entity.pdbx_description
1 polymer ?
#
loop_
_entity_poly.entity_id
_entity_poly.type
_entity_poly.pdbx_seq_one_letter_code
_entity_poly.pdbx_strand_id
1 'polypeptide(L)' 'MTFSPDYGETPVDPEDAEALTVWARELLGEPALKADVYDLEQAIESDVSARLLSRAYSSDGAVGRTSRHSDITTERGR' A
#
# COMPACT_ATOMS: atom_id res chain seq x y z
N MET A 1 4.88 -16.06 -9.27
CA MET A 1 6.30 -16.19 -9.66
C MET A 1 6.82 -17.53 -9.18
N THR A 2 7.59 -18.26 -9.99
CA THR A 2 8.44 -19.36 -9.49
C THR A 2 9.86 -18.81 -9.48
N PHE A 3 10.47 -18.73 -8.30
CA PHE A 3 11.86 -18.30 -8.16
C PHE A 3 12.79 -19.51 -8.34
N SER A 4 14.04 -19.27 -8.72
CA SER A 4 15.07 -20.32 -8.70
C SER A 4 15.14 -20.90 -7.28
N PRO A 5 15.35 -22.22 -7.08
CA PRO A 5 15.45 -22.81 -5.75
C PRO A 5 16.41 -22.06 -4.81
N ASP A 6 17.44 -21.43 -5.37
CA ASP A 6 18.50 -20.74 -4.62
C ASP A 6 18.27 -19.22 -4.51
N TYR A 7 17.22 -18.68 -5.14
CA TYR A 7 16.93 -17.24 -5.16
C TYR A 7 16.60 -16.70 -3.76
N GLY A 8 16.05 -17.56 -2.90
CA GLY A 8 15.73 -17.23 -1.51
C GLY A 8 16.92 -17.21 -0.57
N GLU A 9 18.03 -17.85 -0.95
CA GLU A 9 19.16 -18.10 -0.04
C GLU A 9 20.25 -17.02 -0.12
N THR A 10 20.05 -15.98 -0.93
CA THR A 10 21.04 -14.90 -1.06
C THR A 10 21.05 -14.05 0.21
N PRO A 11 22.15 -13.99 0.97
CA PRO A 11 22.26 -13.11 2.12
C PRO A 11 22.23 -11.64 1.70
N VAL A 12 21.75 -10.78 2.59
CA VAL A 12 21.85 -9.33 2.45
C VAL A 12 23.32 -8.93 2.59
N ASP A 13 23.79 -8.02 1.73
CA ASP A 13 25.15 -7.50 1.82
C ASP A 13 25.29 -6.67 3.11
N PRO A 14 26.45 -6.69 3.83
CA PRO A 14 26.58 -6.00 5.11
C PRO A 14 26.26 -4.49 5.05
N GLU A 15 26.61 -3.84 3.93
CA GLU A 15 26.29 -2.44 3.66
C GLU A 15 24.78 -2.18 3.51
N ASP A 16 24.04 -3.11 2.93
CA ASP A 16 22.59 -3.05 2.80
C ASP A 16 21.91 -3.38 4.14
N ALA A 17 22.45 -4.32 4.91
CA ALA A 17 21.97 -4.65 6.25
C ALA A 17 22.10 -3.44 7.19
N GLU A 18 23.13 -2.60 7.01
CA GLU A 18 23.28 -1.33 7.72
C GLU A 18 22.20 -0.29 7.40
N ALA A 19 21.53 -0.40 6.25
CA ALA A 19 20.41 0.47 5.90
C ALA A 19 19.08 0.02 6.52
N LEU A 20 18.98 -1.24 6.98
CA LEU A 20 17.78 -1.75 7.64
C LEU A 20 17.55 -1.04 8.97
N THR A 21 16.29 -0.72 9.24
CA THR A 21 15.86 -0.20 10.55
C THR A 21 16.13 -1.23 11.65
N VAL A 22 16.27 -0.77 12.90
CA VAL A 22 16.46 -1.65 14.06
C VAL A 22 15.35 -2.71 14.14
N TRP A 23 14.10 -2.29 13.95
CA TRP A 23 12.95 -3.19 13.94
C TRP A 23 13.03 -4.27 12.85
N ALA A 24 13.44 -3.89 11.64
CA ALA A 24 13.57 -4.84 10.54
C ALA A 24 14.69 -5.87 10.82
N ARG A 25 15.82 -5.45 11.39
CA ARG A 25 16.91 -6.38 11.77
C ARG A 25 16.50 -7.33 12.87
N GLU A 26 15.81 -6.85 13.89
CA GLU A 26 15.29 -7.68 14.98
C GLU A 26 14.29 -8.74 14.47
N LEU A 27 13.49 -8.38 13.46
CA LEU A 27 12.50 -9.27 12.87
C LEU A 27 13.12 -10.32 11.93
N LEU A 28 14.09 -9.91 11.10
CA LEU A 28 14.69 -10.75 10.07
C LEU A 28 15.84 -11.64 10.60
N GLY A 29 16.51 -11.22 11.68
CA GLY A 29 17.67 -11.90 12.22
C GLY A 29 18.94 -11.70 11.40
N GLU A 30 20.02 -12.37 11.80
CA GLU A 30 21.35 -12.26 11.18
C GLU A 30 21.93 -13.66 10.88
N PRO A 31 22.34 -13.95 9.62
CA PRO A 31 22.26 -13.07 8.47
C PRO A 31 20.83 -13.02 7.88
N ALA A 32 20.35 -11.81 7.58
CA ALA A 32 19.09 -11.64 6.85
C ALA A 32 19.26 -12.12 5.39
N LEU A 33 18.21 -12.71 4.81
CA LEU A 33 18.17 -13.08 3.39
C LEU A 33 17.45 -12.01 2.57
N LYS A 34 17.89 -11.80 1.32
CA LYS A 34 17.26 -10.83 0.40
C LYS A 34 15.79 -11.16 0.14
N ALA A 35 15.41 -12.44 0.15
CA ALA A 35 14.02 -12.84 0.03
C ALA A 35 13.18 -12.46 1.26
N ASP A 36 13.71 -12.65 2.47
CA ASP A 36 13.00 -12.26 3.69
C ASP A 36 12.82 -10.73 3.77
N VAL A 37 13.83 -9.96 3.33
CA VAL A 37 13.73 -8.50 3.19
C VAL A 37 12.65 -8.14 2.18
N TYR A 38 12.66 -8.76 1.00
CA TYR A 38 11.66 -8.50 -0.04
C TYR A 38 10.24 -8.79 0.46
N ASP A 39 10.04 -9.93 1.12
CA ASP A 39 8.73 -10.31 1.66
C ASP A 39 8.24 -9.31 2.72
N LEU A 40 9.16 -8.82 3.58
CA LEU A 40 8.85 -7.79 4.55
C LEU A 40 8.45 -6.47 3.88
N GLU A 41 9.19 -6.04 2.86
CA GLU A 41 8.88 -4.84 2.07
C GLU A 41 7.51 -4.94 1.39
N GLN A 42 7.22 -6.09 0.76
CA GLN A 42 5.93 -6.34 0.11
C GLN A 42 4.76 -6.31 1.11
N ALA A 43 4.95 -6.84 2.32
CA ALA A 43 3.95 -6.77 3.38
C ALA A 43 3.68 -5.32 3.82
N ILE A 44 4.73 -4.52 4.00
CA ILE A 44 4.63 -3.10 4.37
C ILE A 44 3.96 -2.31 3.25
N GLU A 45 4.40 -2.50 2.00
CA GLU A 45 3.82 -1.82 0.83
C GLU A 45 2.33 -2.12 0.71
N SER A 46 1.93 -3.38 0.88
CA SER A 46 0.53 -3.81 0.82
C SER A 46 -0.33 -3.11 1.88
N ASP A 47 0.13 -3.09 3.14
CA ASP A 47 -0.59 -2.46 4.26
C ASP A 47 -0.69 -0.94 4.10
N VAL A 48 0.41 -0.28 3.75
CA VAL A 48 0.44 1.17 3.52
C VAL A 48 -0.45 1.55 2.34
N SER A 49 -0.37 0.82 1.23
CA SER A 49 -1.19 1.06 0.04
C SER A 49 -2.68 0.91 0.35
N ALA A 50 -3.07 -0.17 1.04
CA ALA A 50 -4.45 -0.38 1.43
C ALA A 50 -4.99 0.75 2.32
N ARG A 51 -4.20 1.21 3.30
CA ARG A 51 -4.57 2.31 4.19
C ARG A 51 -4.73 3.64 3.44
N LEU A 52 -3.80 3.95 2.55
CA LEU A 52 -3.84 5.20 1.76
C LEU A 52 -5.01 5.21 0.78
N LEU A 53 -5.28 4.09 0.10
CA LEU A 53 -6.46 3.95 -0.76
C LEU A 53 -7.76 4.08 0.03
N SER A 54 -7.88 3.41 1.17
CA SER A 54 -9.04 3.53 2.06
C SER A 54 -9.26 4.98 2.51
N ARG A 55 -8.19 5.70 2.83
CA ARG A 55 -8.25 7.12 3.19
C ARG A 55 -8.70 7.99 2.01
N ALA A 56 -8.15 7.77 0.82
CA ALA A 56 -8.51 8.51 -0.39
C ALA A 56 -10.01 8.35 -0.72
N TYR A 57 -10.52 7.12 -0.73
CA TYR A 57 -11.94 6.85 -0.98
C TYR A 57 -12.85 7.41 0.11
N SER A 58 -12.40 7.40 1.37
CA SER A 58 -13.17 7.97 2.48
C SER A 58 -13.21 9.51 2.43
N SER A 59 -12.18 10.15 1.86
CA SER A 59 -12.14 11.61 1.68
C SER A 59 -12.88 12.13 0.44
N ASP A 60 -13.01 11.31 -0.61
CA ASP A 60 -13.63 11.70 -1.89
C ASP A 60 -15.18 11.60 -1.86
N GLY A 61 -15.75 10.91 -0.86
CA GLY A 61 -17.20 10.82 -0.64
C GLY A 61 -17.91 12.14 -0.28
N ALA A 62 -17.16 13.23 -0.05
CA ALA A 62 -17.73 14.56 0.22
C ALA A 62 -17.94 15.43 -1.04
N VAL A 63 -17.39 15.05 -2.20
CA VAL A 63 -17.44 15.88 -3.43
C VAL A 63 -18.26 15.17 -4.52
N GLY A 64 -19.45 14.69 -4.16
CA GLY A 64 -20.29 13.93 -5.11
C GLY A 64 -21.80 14.04 -4.90
N ARG A 65 -22.31 14.91 -4.02
CA ARG A 65 -23.75 15.07 -3.79
C ARG A 65 -24.17 16.52 -3.61
N THR A 66 -24.26 17.25 -4.72
CA THR A 66 -25.42 18.15 -4.91
C THR A 66 -26.14 17.69 -6.16
N SER A 67 -27.11 16.80 -5.95
CA SER A 67 -28.16 16.53 -6.91
C SER A 67 -28.71 17.85 -7.41
N ARG A 68 -28.62 18.03 -8.73
CA ARG A 68 -29.35 19.03 -9.50
C ARG A 68 -30.85 18.74 -9.30
N HIS A 69 -31.46 19.34 -8.28
CA HIS A 69 -32.92 19.31 -8.12
C HIS A 69 -33.47 20.21 -9.22
N SER A 70 -34.16 19.59 -10.17
CA SER A 70 -34.78 20.25 -11.30
C SER A 70 -36.07 20.88 -10.80
N ASP A 71 -36.00 22.10 -10.26
CA ASP A 71 -37.18 22.94 -10.10
C ASP A 71 -37.47 23.64 -11.43
N ILE A 72 -38.11 22.91 -12.34
CA ILE A 72 -38.91 23.49 -13.42
C ILE A 72 -40.32 22.90 -13.27
N THR A 73 -41.06 23.43 -12.30
CA THR A 73 -42.51 23.27 -12.26
C THR A 73 -43.17 24.43 -13.00
N THR A 74 -43.65 24.11 -14.20
CA THR A 74 -44.94 24.54 -14.76
C THR A 74 -45.13 26.04 -15.03
N GLU A 75 -44.72 26.44 -16.23
CA GLU A 75 -45.46 27.45 -17.01
C GLU A 75 -46.20 26.72 -18.14
N ARG A 76 -47.51 26.49 -17.97
CA ARG A 76 -48.49 26.34 -19.08
C ARG A 76 -49.85 26.81 -18.59
N GLY A 77 -50.40 27.76 -19.34
CA GLY A 77 -51.52 28.58 -18.95
C GLY A 77 -52.88 27.90 -18.93
N ARG A 78 -53.80 28.58 -18.25
CA ARG A 78 -55.00 29.19 -18.82
C ARG A 78 -55.48 30.30 -17.91
#